data_AF-A0A845QFA6-F1
#
_entry.id   AF-A0A845QFA6-F1
#
_cell.length_a   1.000
_cell.length_b   1.000
_cell.length_c   1.000
_cell.angle_alpha   90.00
_cell.angle_beta   90.00
_cell.angle_gamma   90.00
#
_symmetry.space_group_name_H-M   'P 1'
#
loop_
_entity.id
_entity.type
_entity.pdbx_description
1 polymer ?
#
loop_
_entity_poly.entity_id
_entity_poly.type
_entity_poly.pdbx_seq_one_letter_code
_entity_poly.pdbx_strand_id
1 'polypeptide(L)'
;MKKSLIKKLLLYLVILAGVFVFCACGDAEVTLQMGETSVISEKAEITPKNVLVTPQVYAPLTQNFSMGWEAGKDESFVVVEATVKNLAAEDMTLADICAFRLERDEETFTEQMTAAVDEGGKTLTSYPTIKAGEESTVYFVTKLEESEASAGNMIAAFAFDTDKDKASYNYRLPIDTSEPVAVYQKLELKEKVIVDGLCELTPGKLRFTTKIEPENPGYFYNYFKASNKDEKLLVLYVKVKNLSSEKKDADSFYGVRIVTEDGENYIGNVVADDENKANITSYEDIGKGKNRGTYGVASIPKAAGDGKCSLYLYAGGNYYLYEYEK
;
A
#
# COMPACT_ATOMS: atom_id res chain seq x y z
N MET A 1 2.96 -9.50 52.38
CA MET A 1 3.57 -9.51 51.02
C MET A 1 2.47 -9.69 49.99
N LYS A 2 2.58 -8.99 48.86
CA LYS A 2 1.47 -8.38 48.11
C LYS A 2 0.62 -9.36 47.28
N LYS A 3 -0.71 -9.26 47.44
CA LYS A 3 -1.75 -9.79 46.53
C LYS A 3 -1.57 -9.33 45.06
N SER A 4 -0.65 -8.41 44.77
CA SER A 4 -0.35 -7.92 43.43
C SER A 4 0.61 -8.83 42.63
N LEU A 5 1.33 -9.77 43.26
CA LEU A 5 2.16 -10.74 42.52
C LEU A 5 1.31 -11.88 41.92
N ILE A 6 0.24 -12.30 42.61
CA ILE A 6 -0.63 -13.41 42.16
C ILE A 6 -1.45 -13.03 40.92
N LYS A 7 -1.86 -11.76 40.78
CA LYS A 7 -2.55 -11.27 39.56
C LYS A 7 -1.62 -11.16 38.35
N LYS A 8 -0.33 -10.87 38.54
CA LYS A 8 0.63 -10.84 37.43
C LYS A 8 1.06 -12.25 37.00
N LEU A 9 1.11 -13.21 37.94
CA LEU A 9 1.39 -14.60 37.61
C LEU A 9 0.23 -15.27 36.85
N LEU A 10 -1.03 -14.93 37.16
CA LEU A 10 -2.18 -15.37 36.35
C LEU A 10 -2.22 -14.72 34.95
N LEU A 11 -1.76 -13.47 34.81
CA LEU A 11 -1.73 -12.81 33.50
C LEU A 11 -0.65 -13.40 32.57
N TYR A 12 0.46 -13.89 33.13
CA TYR A 12 1.49 -14.61 32.37
C TYR A 12 1.13 -16.08 32.10
N LEU A 13 0.23 -16.69 32.89
CA LEU A 13 -0.25 -18.07 32.64
C LEU A 13 -1.42 -18.13 31.64
N VAL A 14 -2.08 -17.01 31.34
CA VAL A 14 -3.11 -16.92 30.29
C VAL A 14 -2.51 -16.71 28.89
N ILE A 15 -1.22 -16.37 28.79
CA ILE A 15 -0.48 -16.37 27.51
C ILE A 15 0.05 -17.79 27.17
N LEU A 16 -0.12 -18.76 28.07
CA LEU A 16 0.43 -20.11 27.93
C LEU A 16 -0.61 -21.21 28.21
N ALA A 17 -1.83 -21.08 27.69
CA ALA A 17 -2.80 -22.17 27.65
C ALA A 17 -3.87 -21.91 26.59
N GLY A 18 -3.81 -22.60 25.46
CA GLY A 18 -4.88 -22.47 24.46
C GLY A 18 -4.75 -23.23 23.14
N VAL A 19 -3.66 -23.94 22.85
CA VAL A 19 -3.65 -24.88 21.71
C VAL A 19 -4.06 -26.26 22.23
N PHE A 20 -5.36 -26.52 22.29
CA PHE A 20 -5.88 -27.87 22.42
C PHE A 20 -5.76 -28.56 21.06
N VAL A 21 -4.74 -29.42 20.94
CA VAL A 21 -4.50 -30.27 19.77
C VAL A 21 -5.59 -31.35 19.74
N PHE A 22 -6.55 -31.21 18.83
CA PHE A 22 -7.26 -32.36 18.29
C PHE A 22 -6.37 -32.99 17.22
N CYS A 23 -6.07 -34.26 17.40
CA CYS A 23 -5.26 -35.07 16.50
C CYS A 23 -6.01 -35.27 15.16
N ALA A 24 -5.77 -34.36 14.21
CA ALA A 24 -5.87 -34.62 12.78
C ALA A 24 -4.43 -34.67 12.24
N CYS A 25 -4.13 -35.62 11.37
CA CYS A 25 -2.81 -35.76 10.77
C CYS A 25 -2.61 -34.61 9.77
N GLY A 26 -2.13 -33.47 10.24
CA GLY A 26 -1.86 -32.23 9.50
C GLY A 26 -1.25 -31.19 10.43
N ASP A 27 -0.49 -30.23 9.91
CA ASP A 27 0.03 -29.13 10.73
C ASP A 27 -1.12 -28.34 11.34
N ALA A 28 -0.94 -27.86 12.58
CA ALA A 28 -1.95 -27.04 13.22
C ALA A 28 -2.15 -25.74 12.42
N GLU A 29 -3.42 -25.36 12.23
CA GLU A 29 -3.78 -24.09 11.61
C GLU A 29 -3.37 -22.91 12.51
N VAL A 30 -2.84 -21.87 11.88
CA VAL A 30 -2.39 -20.62 12.50
C VAL A 30 -3.15 -19.46 11.87
N THR A 31 -3.97 -18.76 12.65
CA THR A 31 -4.66 -17.56 12.17
C THR A 31 -3.76 -16.34 12.29
N LEU A 32 -3.41 -15.74 11.15
CA LEU A 32 -2.72 -14.46 11.08
C LEU A 32 -3.72 -13.32 11.32
N GLN A 33 -3.23 -12.17 11.79
CA GLN A 33 -4.03 -10.98 12.04
C GLN A 33 -3.48 -9.78 11.28
N MET A 34 -4.38 -8.95 10.74
CA MET A 34 -4.00 -7.72 10.07
C MET A 34 -3.29 -6.77 11.05
N GLY A 35 -2.12 -6.28 10.67
CA GLY A 35 -1.30 -5.37 11.47
C GLY A 35 -0.42 -6.04 12.53
N GLU A 36 -0.60 -7.32 12.84
CA GLU A 36 0.19 -8.04 13.85
C GLU A 36 1.33 -8.85 13.23
N THR A 37 2.51 -8.77 13.84
CA THR A 37 3.68 -9.54 13.42
C THR A 37 3.57 -10.97 13.94
N SER A 38 3.68 -11.94 13.02
CA SER A 38 3.78 -13.36 13.32
C SER A 38 5.18 -13.86 12.99
N VAL A 39 5.81 -14.53 13.94
CA VAL A 39 7.10 -15.21 13.74
C VAL A 39 6.82 -16.59 13.16
N ILE A 40 7.40 -16.86 12.00
CA ILE A 40 7.19 -18.07 11.22
C ILE A 40 8.42 -18.97 11.37
N SER A 41 8.37 -19.81 12.41
CA SER A 41 9.52 -20.62 12.82
C SER A 41 10.77 -19.75 12.99
N GLU A 42 11.96 -20.27 12.70
CA GLU A 42 13.21 -19.51 12.68
C GLU A 42 13.50 -18.84 11.32
N LYS A 43 12.58 -18.95 10.35
CA LYS A 43 12.83 -18.56 8.94
C LYS A 43 12.45 -17.12 8.62
N ALA A 44 11.29 -16.68 9.08
CA ALA A 44 10.75 -15.37 8.69
C ALA A 44 9.84 -14.73 9.74
N GLU A 45 9.64 -13.43 9.65
CA GLU A 45 8.51 -12.73 10.28
C GLU A 45 7.61 -12.18 9.17
N ILE A 46 6.29 -12.26 9.36
CA ILE A 46 5.31 -11.63 8.46
C ILE A 46 4.40 -10.71 9.25
N THR A 47 4.13 -9.53 8.70
CA THR A 47 3.14 -8.58 9.22
C THR A 47 2.23 -8.14 8.08
N PRO A 48 1.03 -8.72 7.93
CA PRO A 48 0.03 -8.22 6.99
C PRO A 48 -0.31 -6.76 7.30
N LYS A 49 -0.41 -5.91 6.27
CA LYS A 49 -0.60 -4.46 6.41
C LYS A 49 -1.89 -3.98 5.77
N ASN A 50 -2.23 -4.51 4.61
CA ASN A 50 -3.41 -4.05 3.88
C ASN A 50 -3.92 -5.10 2.90
N VAL A 51 -5.12 -4.84 2.39
CA VAL A 51 -5.70 -5.52 1.23
C VAL A 51 -6.16 -4.45 0.26
N LEU A 52 -5.73 -4.57 -1.00
CA LEU A 52 -6.19 -3.71 -2.08
C LEU A 52 -7.02 -4.53 -3.07
N VAL A 53 -8.14 -3.97 -3.51
CA VAL A 53 -8.91 -4.47 -4.65
C VAL A 53 -8.80 -3.44 -5.75
N THR A 54 -8.20 -3.83 -6.88
CA THR A 54 -7.80 -2.86 -7.89
C THR A 54 -7.57 -3.46 -9.26
N PRO A 55 -7.96 -2.78 -10.34
CA PRO A 55 -7.61 -3.19 -11.70
C PRO A 55 -6.12 -2.96 -12.02
N GLN A 56 -5.36 -2.30 -11.11
CA GLN A 56 -4.00 -1.87 -11.35
C GLN A 56 -3.10 -2.07 -10.14
N VAL A 57 -2.00 -2.80 -10.32
CA VAL A 57 -0.99 -3.05 -9.28
C VAL A 57 0.30 -2.32 -9.64
N TYR A 58 0.57 -1.25 -8.89
CA TYR A 58 1.75 -0.40 -9.02
C TYR A 58 2.45 -0.26 -7.66
N ALA A 59 3.72 0.17 -7.69
CA ALA A 59 4.41 0.58 -6.47
C ALA A 59 3.64 1.73 -5.78
N PRO A 60 3.69 1.85 -4.45
CA PRO A 60 2.84 2.78 -3.73
C PRO A 60 3.26 4.25 -3.92
N LEU A 61 4.51 4.51 -4.34
CA LEU A 61 4.99 5.82 -4.75
C LEU A 61 5.18 5.84 -6.27
N THR A 62 4.19 6.33 -6.99
CA THR A 62 4.19 6.35 -8.45
C THR A 62 4.91 7.57 -9.03
N GLN A 63 5.78 7.28 -9.99
CA GLN A 63 6.46 8.25 -10.84
C GLN A 63 5.75 8.37 -12.20
N ASN A 64 6.13 9.39 -12.99
CA ASN A 64 5.59 9.62 -14.35
C ASN A 64 5.60 8.37 -15.26
N PHE A 65 6.52 7.43 -15.03
CA PHE A 65 6.65 6.19 -15.80
C PHE A 65 6.68 4.97 -14.86
N SER A 66 5.60 4.78 -14.12
CA SER A 66 5.46 3.63 -13.23
C SER A 66 5.25 2.35 -14.03
N MET A 67 5.95 1.29 -13.66
CA MET A 67 5.72 -0.06 -14.18
C MET A 67 4.86 -0.85 -13.20
N GLY A 68 3.96 -1.66 -13.72
CA GLY A 68 3.01 -2.44 -12.93
C GLY A 68 2.22 -3.39 -13.79
N TRP A 69 1.14 -3.91 -13.22
CA TRP A 69 0.19 -4.80 -13.90
C TRP A 69 -1.16 -4.14 -14.01
N GLU A 70 -1.79 -4.31 -15.16
CA GLU A 70 -3.16 -3.87 -15.42
C GLU A 70 -4.01 -5.09 -15.74
N ALA A 71 -5.20 -5.14 -15.16
CA ALA A 71 -6.15 -6.21 -15.37
C ALA A 71 -6.83 -6.05 -16.73
N GLY A 72 -7.32 -7.17 -17.29
CA GLY A 72 -8.18 -7.13 -18.45
C GLY A 72 -9.54 -6.52 -18.14
N LYS A 73 -10.37 -6.44 -19.17
CA LYS A 73 -11.77 -6.00 -19.02
C LYS A 73 -12.52 -6.99 -18.10
N ASP A 74 -13.27 -6.44 -17.14
CA ASP A 74 -14.05 -7.18 -16.14
C ASP A 74 -13.18 -8.07 -15.21
N GLU A 75 -11.87 -7.79 -15.13
CA GLU A 75 -10.92 -8.43 -14.21
C GLU A 75 -10.40 -7.43 -13.18
N SER A 76 -9.99 -7.93 -12.02
CA SER A 76 -9.36 -7.13 -10.96
C SER A 76 -8.32 -7.95 -10.20
N PHE A 77 -7.48 -7.27 -9.43
CA PHE A 77 -6.50 -7.88 -8.54
C PHE A 77 -6.94 -7.72 -7.08
N VAL A 78 -6.77 -8.80 -6.31
CA VAL A 78 -6.69 -8.73 -4.85
C VAL A 78 -5.21 -8.76 -4.47
N VAL A 79 -4.75 -7.72 -3.80
CA VAL A 79 -3.37 -7.57 -3.32
C VAL A 79 -3.34 -7.60 -1.81
N VAL A 80 -2.71 -8.62 -1.22
CA VAL A 80 -2.36 -8.60 0.19
C VAL A 80 -0.98 -7.98 0.34
N GLU A 81 -0.93 -6.78 0.91
CA GLU A 81 0.32 -6.12 1.27
C GLU A 81 0.79 -6.64 2.63
N ALA A 82 2.01 -7.12 2.71
CA ALA A 82 2.60 -7.53 3.98
C ALA A 82 4.08 -7.14 4.04
N THR A 83 4.56 -6.88 5.25
CA THR A 83 5.98 -6.78 5.50
C THR A 83 6.53 -8.16 5.83
N VAL A 84 7.59 -8.59 5.14
CA VAL A 84 8.24 -9.89 5.33
C VAL A 84 9.71 -9.67 5.66
N LYS A 85 10.16 -10.25 6.77
CA LYS A 85 11.55 -10.20 7.22
C LYS A 85 12.19 -11.57 7.14
N ASN A 86 13.37 -11.63 6.56
CA ASN A 86 14.17 -12.85 6.52
C ASN A 86 14.95 -12.99 7.85
N LEU A 87 14.65 -14.04 8.61
CA LEU A 87 15.36 -14.35 9.86
C LEU A 87 16.51 -15.35 9.67
N ALA A 88 16.63 -15.95 8.48
CA ALA A 88 17.73 -16.85 8.18
C ALA A 88 19.07 -16.12 8.13
N ALA A 89 20.14 -16.89 8.27
CA ALA A 89 21.52 -16.37 8.17
C ALA A 89 21.97 -16.12 6.73
N GLU A 90 21.18 -16.53 5.75
CA GLU A 90 21.44 -16.39 4.31
C GLU A 90 20.32 -15.63 3.62
N ASP A 91 20.64 -15.07 2.45
CA ASP A 91 19.66 -14.39 1.61
C ASP A 91 18.64 -15.41 1.08
N MET A 92 17.36 -15.03 1.08
CA MET A 92 16.27 -15.91 0.63
C MET A 92 15.48 -15.23 -0.49
N THR A 93 15.10 -15.99 -1.51
CA THR A 93 14.06 -15.51 -2.43
C THR A 93 12.71 -15.60 -1.74
N LEU A 94 11.74 -14.77 -2.16
CA LEU A 94 10.39 -14.85 -1.59
C LEU A 94 9.75 -16.22 -1.78
N ALA A 95 10.07 -16.92 -2.88
CA ALA A 95 9.60 -18.28 -3.14
C ALA A 95 10.20 -19.32 -2.18
N ASP A 96 11.36 -19.05 -1.57
CA ASP A 96 11.95 -19.89 -0.51
C ASP A 96 11.33 -19.60 0.86
N ILE A 97 10.73 -18.41 1.03
CA ILE A 97 10.08 -17.99 2.27
C ILE A 97 8.66 -18.53 2.35
N CYS A 98 7.86 -18.35 1.30
CA CYS A 98 6.48 -18.81 1.31
C CYS A 98 5.87 -19.04 -0.08
N ALA A 99 4.92 -19.97 -0.13
CA ALA A 99 3.87 -20.00 -1.12
C ALA A 99 2.61 -19.30 -0.58
N PHE A 100 1.83 -18.72 -1.47
CA PHE A 100 0.60 -17.98 -1.16
C PHE A 100 -0.54 -18.54 -2.01
N ARG A 101 -1.77 -18.45 -1.54
CA ARG A 101 -2.98 -18.58 -2.35
C ARG A 101 -4.15 -17.84 -1.72
N LEU A 102 -5.14 -17.55 -2.55
CA LEU A 102 -6.41 -17.00 -2.09
C LEU A 102 -7.48 -18.10 -2.14
N GLU A 103 -8.31 -18.14 -1.11
CA GLU A 103 -9.38 -19.12 -0.95
C GLU A 103 -10.68 -18.43 -0.57
N ARG A 104 -11.80 -18.99 -1.02
CA ARG A 104 -13.13 -18.62 -0.56
C ARG A 104 -14.01 -19.86 -0.58
N ASP A 105 -14.63 -20.17 0.56
CA ASP A 105 -15.38 -21.42 0.76
C ASP A 105 -14.52 -22.65 0.39
N GLU A 106 -14.94 -23.41 -0.63
CA GLU A 106 -14.20 -24.57 -1.16
C GLU A 106 -13.36 -24.25 -2.41
N GLU A 107 -13.39 -22.99 -2.87
CA GLU A 107 -12.70 -22.53 -4.07
C GLU A 107 -11.29 -22.02 -3.74
N THR A 108 -10.33 -22.36 -4.61
CA THR A 108 -8.95 -21.88 -4.55
C THR A 108 -8.61 -21.19 -5.86
N PHE A 109 -8.15 -19.94 -5.78
CA PHE A 109 -7.79 -19.15 -6.94
C PHE A 109 -6.31 -19.34 -7.28
N THR A 110 -5.98 -19.57 -8.56
CA THR A 110 -4.68 -20.07 -8.99
C THR A 110 -3.83 -19.07 -9.77
N GLU A 111 -4.40 -17.97 -10.27
CA GLU A 111 -3.67 -16.92 -10.98
C GLU A 111 -2.97 -15.97 -10.01
N GLN A 112 -1.81 -16.40 -9.52
CA GLN A 112 -1.07 -15.70 -8.47
C GLN A 112 0.27 -15.17 -8.97
N MET A 113 0.68 -14.05 -8.38
CA MET A 113 2.02 -13.51 -8.52
C MET A 113 2.48 -12.92 -7.19
N THR A 114 3.78 -12.73 -7.06
CA THR A 114 4.35 -12.02 -5.93
C THR A 114 5.34 -10.97 -6.42
N ALA A 115 5.43 -9.88 -5.68
CA ALA A 115 6.39 -8.81 -5.94
C ALA A 115 6.85 -8.20 -4.62
N ALA A 116 8.03 -7.58 -4.59
CA ALA A 116 8.40 -6.69 -3.50
C ALA A 116 8.49 -5.25 -3.98
N VAL A 117 8.19 -4.34 -3.06
CA VAL A 117 8.42 -2.92 -3.22
C VAL A 117 9.91 -2.63 -3.06
N ASP A 118 10.50 -1.97 -4.04
CA ASP A 118 11.93 -1.64 -4.09
C ASP A 118 12.14 -0.14 -4.41
N GLU A 119 13.40 0.28 -4.52
CA GLU A 119 13.83 1.65 -4.84
C GLU A 119 13.15 2.72 -3.98
N GLY A 120 13.00 2.41 -2.67
CA GLY A 120 12.40 3.33 -1.70
C GLY A 120 10.89 3.54 -1.86
N GLY A 121 10.19 2.59 -2.48
CA GLY A 121 8.73 2.67 -2.65
C GLY A 121 8.26 2.85 -4.09
N LYS A 122 9.18 2.93 -5.06
CA LYS A 122 8.88 3.42 -6.41
C LYS A 122 8.80 2.34 -7.48
N THR A 123 9.26 1.13 -7.20
CA THR A 123 9.25 0.02 -8.16
C THR A 123 8.73 -1.27 -7.52
N LEU A 124 8.28 -2.19 -8.37
CA LEU A 124 7.91 -3.55 -7.98
C LEU A 124 8.84 -4.54 -8.68
N THR A 125 9.42 -5.46 -7.91
CA THR A 125 10.33 -6.51 -8.42
C THR A 125 9.69 -7.88 -8.26
N SER A 126 9.52 -8.63 -9.36
CA SER A 126 8.78 -9.91 -9.39
C SER A 126 9.52 -11.13 -8.85
N TYR A 127 10.79 -10.99 -8.46
CA TYR A 127 11.58 -12.09 -7.90
C TYR A 127 12.50 -11.55 -6.80
N PRO A 128 11.92 -11.00 -5.73
CA PRO A 128 12.72 -10.30 -4.74
C PRO A 128 13.54 -11.29 -3.93
N THR A 129 14.79 -10.88 -3.67
CA THR A 129 15.66 -11.52 -2.68
C THR A 129 15.68 -10.65 -1.45
N ILE A 130 15.29 -11.21 -0.30
CA ILE A 130 15.34 -10.53 0.99
C ILE A 130 16.62 -10.97 1.68
N LYS A 131 17.55 -10.04 1.89
CA LYS A 131 18.84 -10.39 2.50
C LYS A 131 18.67 -10.87 3.93
N ALA A 132 19.65 -11.62 4.42
CA ALA A 132 19.69 -12.09 5.80
C ALA A 132 19.47 -10.93 6.80
N GLY A 133 18.44 -11.06 7.65
CA GLY A 133 18.08 -10.06 8.65
C GLY A 133 17.38 -8.80 8.12
N GLU A 134 17.26 -8.63 6.80
CA GLU A 134 16.55 -7.51 6.18
C GLU A 134 15.04 -7.79 6.04
N GLU A 135 14.30 -6.72 5.79
CA GLU A 135 12.85 -6.70 5.70
C GLU A 135 12.43 -6.03 4.39
N SER A 136 11.35 -6.51 3.79
CA SER A 136 10.77 -5.95 2.58
C SER A 136 9.25 -5.90 2.65
N THR A 137 8.65 -4.89 2.02
CA THR A 137 7.21 -4.91 1.72
C THR A 137 6.97 -5.78 0.50
N VAL A 138 6.05 -6.74 0.63
CA VAL A 138 5.72 -7.77 -0.36
C VAL A 138 4.24 -7.64 -0.72
N TYR A 139 3.95 -7.76 -2.00
CA TYR A 139 2.61 -7.83 -2.57
C TYR A 139 2.36 -9.28 -2.96
N PHE A 140 1.37 -9.89 -2.33
CA PHE A 140 0.81 -11.18 -2.72
C PHE A 140 -0.45 -10.92 -3.54
N VAL A 141 -0.41 -11.21 -4.83
CA VAL A 141 -1.38 -10.73 -5.80
C VAL A 141 -2.10 -11.92 -6.41
N THR A 142 -3.43 -11.86 -6.43
CA THR A 142 -4.28 -12.81 -7.17
C THR A 142 -5.11 -12.03 -8.17
N LYS A 143 -5.12 -12.45 -9.44
CA LYS A 143 -6.01 -11.90 -10.45
C LYS A 143 -7.30 -12.71 -10.49
N LEU A 144 -8.44 -12.03 -10.61
CA LEU A 144 -9.79 -12.60 -10.54
C LEU A 144 -10.71 -11.86 -11.52
N GLU A 145 -11.88 -12.44 -11.79
CA GLU A 145 -13.01 -11.66 -12.30
C GLU A 145 -13.38 -10.57 -11.27
N GLU A 146 -13.78 -9.39 -11.74
CA GLU A 146 -14.02 -8.22 -10.90
C GLU A 146 -15.07 -8.50 -9.81
N SER A 147 -16.18 -9.15 -10.18
CA SER A 147 -17.24 -9.53 -9.22
C SER A 147 -16.74 -10.48 -8.14
N GLU A 148 -15.73 -11.29 -8.45
CA GLU A 148 -15.12 -12.21 -7.50
C GLU A 148 -14.12 -11.50 -6.59
N ALA A 149 -13.34 -10.58 -7.15
CA ALA A 149 -12.38 -9.77 -6.41
C ALA A 149 -13.06 -8.91 -5.34
N SER A 150 -14.25 -8.37 -5.61
CA SER A 150 -14.99 -7.50 -4.69
C SER A 150 -16.06 -8.22 -3.86
N ALA A 151 -16.05 -9.56 -3.81
CA ALA A 151 -17.09 -10.34 -3.15
C ALA A 151 -17.05 -10.31 -1.61
N GLY A 152 -16.03 -9.70 -1.01
CA GLY A 152 -15.89 -9.55 0.44
C GLY A 152 -15.04 -10.64 1.07
N ASN A 153 -15.62 -11.43 1.98
CA ASN A 153 -14.87 -12.34 2.84
C ASN A 153 -14.05 -13.38 2.03
N MET A 154 -12.74 -13.39 2.22
CA MET A 154 -11.81 -14.35 1.65
C MET A 154 -10.74 -14.77 2.67
N ILE A 155 -9.95 -15.78 2.34
CA ILE A 155 -8.78 -16.19 3.13
C ILE A 155 -7.53 -16.13 2.26
N ALA A 156 -6.56 -15.32 2.69
CA ALA A 156 -5.20 -15.40 2.21
C ALA A 156 -4.46 -16.51 2.99
N ALA A 157 -4.14 -17.59 2.29
CA ALA A 157 -3.50 -18.76 2.88
C ALA A 157 -2.03 -18.85 2.46
N PHE A 158 -1.15 -19.13 3.41
CA PHE A 158 0.29 -19.17 3.21
C PHE A 158 0.87 -20.51 3.68
N ALA A 159 1.89 -20.97 2.96
CA ALA A 159 2.71 -22.11 3.32
C ALA A 159 4.18 -21.67 3.41
N PHE A 160 4.79 -21.76 4.59
CA PHE A 160 6.15 -21.28 4.86
C PHE A 160 7.21 -22.40 5.01
N ASP A 161 6.78 -23.66 4.94
CA ASP A 161 7.68 -24.81 4.90
C ASP A 161 7.53 -25.51 3.55
N THR A 162 8.38 -25.13 2.60
CA THR A 162 8.26 -25.57 1.21
C THR A 162 9.28 -26.66 0.90
N ASP A 163 9.01 -27.87 1.37
CA ASP A 163 9.13 -28.98 0.41
C ASP A 163 7.97 -28.77 -0.58
N LYS A 164 8.27 -28.34 -1.82
CA LYS A 164 7.25 -27.91 -2.79
C LYS A 164 6.18 -28.97 -3.05
N ASP A 165 6.52 -30.24 -2.83
CA ASP A 165 5.63 -31.38 -3.01
C ASP A 165 4.69 -31.63 -1.82
N LYS A 166 4.84 -30.90 -0.69
CA LYS A 166 4.08 -31.07 0.56
C LYS A 166 3.66 -29.75 1.21
N ALA A 167 3.54 -28.68 0.44
CA ALA A 167 3.18 -27.35 0.98
C ALA A 167 1.89 -27.41 1.82
N SER A 168 2.03 -27.04 3.10
CA SER A 168 0.94 -27.00 4.09
C SER A 168 0.46 -25.54 4.22
N TYR A 169 -0.73 -25.24 3.69
CA TYR A 169 -1.33 -23.89 3.72
C TYR A 169 -2.05 -23.65 5.06
N ASN A 170 -1.30 -23.79 6.15
CA ASN A 170 -1.82 -23.75 7.51
C ASN A 170 -1.80 -22.35 8.12
N TYR A 171 -1.15 -21.35 7.51
CA TYR A 171 -1.22 -19.96 7.95
C TYR A 171 -2.33 -19.23 7.20
N ARG A 172 -3.33 -18.72 7.92
CA ARG A 172 -4.58 -18.23 7.34
C ARG A 172 -4.86 -16.82 7.80
N LEU A 173 -4.97 -15.88 6.87
CA LEU A 173 -5.36 -14.50 7.11
C LEU A 173 -6.77 -14.29 6.55
N PRO A 174 -7.81 -14.19 7.40
CA PRO A 174 -9.10 -13.69 6.97
C PRO A 174 -8.97 -12.26 6.44
N ILE A 175 -9.51 -12.00 5.26
CA ILE A 175 -9.51 -10.68 4.63
C ILE A 175 -10.90 -10.30 4.15
N ASP A 176 -11.16 -9.00 4.10
CA ASP A 176 -12.35 -8.41 3.50
C ASP A 176 -11.93 -7.64 2.24
N THR A 177 -12.50 -8.03 1.10
CA THR A 177 -12.26 -7.43 -0.20
C THR A 177 -13.42 -6.55 -0.69
N SER A 178 -14.36 -6.20 0.18
CA SER A 178 -15.50 -5.35 -0.18
C SER A 178 -15.11 -3.89 -0.45
N GLU A 179 -13.96 -3.45 0.07
CA GLU A 179 -13.45 -2.10 -0.09
C GLU A 179 -12.17 -2.08 -0.97
N PRO A 180 -11.95 -1.03 -1.78
CA PRO A 180 -10.74 -0.91 -2.62
C PRO A 180 -9.43 -0.89 -1.83
N VAL A 181 -9.48 -0.41 -0.58
CA VAL A 181 -8.37 -0.38 0.38
C VAL A 181 -8.95 -0.72 1.75
N ALA A 182 -8.61 -1.87 2.32
CA ALA A 182 -9.24 -2.38 3.53
C ALA A 182 -8.80 -1.63 4.81
N VAL A 183 -7.55 -1.19 4.88
CA VAL A 183 -6.96 -0.53 6.05
C VAL A 183 -6.52 0.88 5.68
N TYR A 184 -7.16 1.87 6.30
CA TYR A 184 -6.80 3.27 6.14
C TYR A 184 -7.07 4.06 7.42
N GLN A 185 -6.42 5.22 7.50
CA GLN A 185 -6.73 6.27 8.47
C GLN A 185 -7.54 7.37 7.79
N LYS A 186 -8.27 8.19 8.56
CA LYS A 186 -8.92 9.37 8.00
C LYS A 186 -7.86 10.43 7.64
N LEU A 187 -7.93 10.97 6.43
CA LEU A 187 -7.14 12.12 6.00
C LEU A 187 -7.92 13.40 6.30
N GLU A 188 -7.45 14.19 7.28
CA GLU A 188 -8.03 15.49 7.59
C GLU A 188 -7.26 16.60 6.86
N LEU A 189 -7.95 17.38 6.02
CA LEU A 189 -7.31 18.49 5.32
C LEU A 189 -6.86 19.56 6.32
N LYS A 190 -5.70 20.15 6.06
CA LYS A 190 -4.96 21.13 6.86
C LYS A 190 -4.36 20.59 8.16
N GLU A 191 -4.64 19.34 8.52
CA GLU A 191 -3.93 18.66 9.60
C GLU A 191 -2.65 18.00 9.08
N LYS A 192 -1.72 17.75 9.99
CA LYS A 192 -0.42 17.18 9.62
C LYS A 192 -0.47 15.66 9.70
N VAL A 193 -0.03 15.00 8.64
CA VAL A 193 0.41 13.61 8.68
C VAL A 193 1.92 13.61 8.92
N ILE A 194 2.37 12.98 9.99
CA ILE A 194 3.80 12.90 10.34
C ILE A 194 4.24 11.45 10.15
N VAL A 195 5.21 11.25 9.27
CA VAL A 195 5.92 9.99 9.11
C VAL A 195 7.33 10.19 9.64
N ASP A 196 7.60 9.60 10.81
CA ASP A 196 8.87 9.76 11.51
C ASP A 196 10.06 9.39 10.62
N GLY A 197 11.07 10.26 10.61
CA GLY A 197 12.27 10.09 9.78
C GLY A 197 12.07 10.28 8.27
N LEU A 198 10.84 10.54 7.80
CA LEU A 198 10.53 10.74 6.37
C LEU A 198 10.02 12.16 6.08
N CYS A 199 8.82 12.50 6.57
CA CYS A 199 8.17 13.76 6.20
C CYS A 199 7.10 14.24 7.18
N GLU A 200 6.78 15.54 7.08
CA GLU A 200 5.52 16.10 7.55
C GLU A 200 4.73 16.55 6.31
N LEU A 201 3.53 16.01 6.12
CA LEU A 201 2.61 16.34 5.04
C LEU A 201 1.47 17.17 5.60
N THR A 202 1.17 18.31 4.99
CA THR A 202 -0.04 19.08 5.28
C THR A 202 -0.92 19.13 4.03
N PRO A 203 -1.87 18.19 3.88
CA PRO A 203 -2.83 18.19 2.78
C PRO A 203 -3.65 19.48 2.82
N GLY A 204 -3.82 20.13 1.67
CA GLY A 204 -4.50 21.42 1.56
C GLY A 204 -5.86 21.27 0.91
N LYS A 205 -5.99 21.74 -0.32
CA LYS A 205 -7.25 21.71 -1.07
C LYS A 205 -7.23 20.59 -2.10
N LEU A 206 -8.28 19.78 -2.10
CA LEU A 206 -8.64 18.87 -3.19
C LEU A 206 -9.57 19.60 -4.17
N ARG A 207 -9.30 19.52 -5.48
CA ARG A 207 -10.15 20.16 -6.49
C ARG A 207 -10.06 19.51 -7.86
N PHE A 208 -11.15 19.64 -8.63
CA PHE A 208 -11.14 19.43 -10.07
C PHE A 208 -10.66 20.69 -10.81
N THR A 209 -9.78 20.51 -11.80
CA THR A 209 -9.31 21.58 -12.68
C THR A 209 -8.87 21.01 -14.03
N THR A 210 -8.70 21.85 -15.05
CA THR A 210 -8.10 21.43 -16.33
C THR A 210 -6.59 21.62 -16.36
N LYS A 211 -6.06 22.49 -15.49
CA LYS A 211 -4.64 22.78 -15.34
C LYS A 211 -4.30 23.28 -13.94
N ILE A 212 -3.03 23.17 -13.57
CA ILE A 212 -2.40 23.85 -12.43
C ILE A 212 -1.27 24.72 -12.95
N GLU A 213 -1.23 25.96 -12.49
CA GLU A 213 -0.24 26.96 -12.88
C GLU A 213 0.58 27.39 -11.65
N PRO A 214 1.88 27.68 -11.83
CA PRO A 214 2.72 28.18 -10.75
C PRO A 214 2.21 29.53 -10.21
N GLU A 215 2.51 29.83 -8.96
CA GLU A 215 2.06 31.08 -8.30
C GLU A 215 2.77 32.33 -8.83
N ASN A 216 4.01 32.20 -9.29
CA ASN A 216 4.86 33.31 -9.74
C ASN A 216 5.46 33.05 -11.14
N PRO A 217 4.62 32.86 -12.18
CA PRO A 217 5.09 32.51 -13.51
C PRO A 217 5.95 33.62 -14.11
N GLY A 218 7.10 33.23 -14.66
CA GLY A 218 7.84 34.06 -15.60
C GLY A 218 7.17 34.12 -16.97
N TYR A 219 7.85 34.72 -17.94
CA TYR A 219 7.35 34.76 -19.34
C TYR A 219 7.31 33.36 -19.98
N PHE A 220 8.25 32.48 -19.60
CA PHE A 220 8.24 31.06 -19.92
C PHE A 220 8.18 30.27 -18.62
N TYR A 221 7.20 29.38 -18.49
CA TYR A 221 7.00 28.57 -17.29
C TYR A 221 6.43 27.19 -17.61
N ASN A 222 6.70 26.23 -16.74
CA ASN A 222 6.12 24.89 -16.77
C ASN A 222 4.85 24.84 -15.92
N TYR A 223 3.84 24.15 -16.44
CA TYR A 223 2.54 23.94 -15.81
C TYR A 223 2.07 22.52 -16.13
N PHE A 224 1.10 22.01 -15.37
CA PHE A 224 0.54 20.67 -15.58
C PHE A 224 -0.92 20.78 -16.01
N LYS A 225 -1.35 19.97 -16.97
CA LYS A 225 -2.71 19.98 -17.54
C LYS A 225 -3.22 18.58 -17.82
N ALA A 226 -4.53 18.42 -17.92
CA ALA A 226 -5.15 17.18 -18.37
C ALA A 226 -4.61 16.75 -19.74
N SER A 227 -4.51 15.44 -19.95
CA SER A 227 -3.86 14.84 -21.11
C SER A 227 -4.61 15.15 -22.41
N ASN A 228 -5.94 15.24 -22.33
CA ASN A 228 -6.79 15.57 -23.46
C ASN A 228 -8.03 16.39 -23.02
N LYS A 229 -8.88 16.75 -23.99
CA LYS A 229 -10.07 17.58 -23.78
C LYS A 229 -11.22 16.86 -23.05
N ASP A 230 -11.18 15.54 -22.93
CA ASP A 230 -12.25 14.73 -22.34
C ASP A 230 -11.94 14.36 -20.88
N GLU A 231 -10.75 14.75 -20.40
CA GLU A 231 -10.26 14.60 -19.03
C GLU A 231 -10.24 15.92 -18.24
N LYS A 232 -10.16 15.78 -16.92
CA LYS A 232 -9.82 16.81 -15.93
C LYS A 232 -8.77 16.24 -14.97
N LEU A 233 -8.07 17.13 -14.28
CA LEU A 233 -7.21 16.79 -13.16
C LEU A 233 -8.04 16.81 -11.87
N LEU A 234 -7.92 15.75 -11.08
CA LEU A 234 -8.17 15.82 -9.64
C LEU A 234 -6.83 16.13 -8.95
N VAL A 235 -6.80 17.22 -8.19
CA VAL A 235 -5.56 17.76 -7.63
C VAL A 235 -5.68 17.94 -6.13
N LEU A 236 -4.84 17.23 -5.38
CA LEU A 236 -4.57 17.48 -3.97
C LEU A 236 -3.30 18.31 -3.84
N TYR A 237 -3.41 19.56 -3.39
CA TYR A 237 -2.22 20.31 -2.95
C TYR A 237 -1.75 19.77 -1.60
N VAL A 238 -0.46 19.54 -1.43
CA VAL A 238 0.16 19.12 -0.17
C VAL A 238 1.38 19.98 0.10
N LYS A 239 1.52 20.52 1.31
CA LYS A 239 2.80 21.09 1.74
C LYS A 239 3.63 19.97 2.35
N VAL A 240 4.79 19.69 1.77
CA VAL A 240 5.71 18.65 2.23
C VAL A 240 6.88 19.30 2.94
N LYS A 241 7.23 18.79 4.12
CA LYS A 241 8.50 19.07 4.79
C LYS A 241 9.32 17.79 4.85
N ASN A 242 10.54 17.83 4.30
CA ASN A 242 11.45 16.69 4.35
C ASN A 242 12.07 16.57 5.74
N LEU A 243 11.74 15.48 6.45
CA LEU A 243 12.30 15.15 7.77
C LEU A 243 13.45 14.14 7.70
N SER A 244 13.72 13.58 6.52
CA SER A 244 14.81 12.64 6.31
C SER A 244 16.18 13.29 6.48
N SER A 245 17.21 12.45 6.58
CA SER A 245 18.59 12.89 6.79
C SER A 245 19.24 13.50 5.54
N GLU A 246 18.60 13.38 4.38
CA GLU A 246 19.13 13.72 3.06
C GLU A 246 18.09 14.45 2.19
N LYS A 247 18.50 14.84 0.99
CA LYS A 247 17.63 15.39 -0.05
C LYS A 247 16.90 14.24 -0.75
N LYS A 248 15.61 14.41 -1.07
CA LYS A 248 14.81 13.41 -1.80
C LYS A 248 13.93 14.09 -2.85
N ASP A 249 13.59 13.34 -3.89
CA ASP A 249 12.65 13.79 -4.92
C ASP A 249 11.27 14.04 -4.30
N ALA A 250 10.50 14.96 -4.87
CA ALA A 250 9.18 15.31 -4.35
C ALA A 250 8.19 14.12 -4.36
N ASP A 251 8.34 13.19 -5.29
CA ASP A 251 7.52 11.97 -5.40
C ASP A 251 7.94 10.84 -4.43
N SER A 252 9.03 11.01 -3.68
CA SER A 252 9.48 10.04 -2.67
C SER A 252 8.70 10.08 -1.35
N PHE A 253 7.80 11.06 -1.17
CA PHE A 253 7.19 11.32 0.14
C PHE A 253 5.78 10.77 0.30
N TYR A 254 5.01 10.71 -0.79
CA TYR A 254 3.66 10.18 -0.78
C TYR A 254 3.20 9.77 -2.18
N GLY A 255 2.24 8.85 -2.24
CA GLY A 255 1.52 8.48 -3.44
C GLY A 255 0.05 8.87 -3.34
N VAL A 256 -0.65 8.90 -4.47
CA VAL A 256 -2.09 9.18 -4.52
C VAL A 256 -2.81 8.17 -5.41
N ARG A 257 -3.92 7.65 -4.91
CA ARG A 257 -4.86 6.79 -5.62
C ARG A 257 -6.24 7.40 -5.50
N ILE A 258 -6.98 7.45 -6.60
CA ILE A 258 -8.36 7.89 -6.63
C ILE A 258 -9.24 6.69 -6.98
N VAL A 259 -10.33 6.53 -6.26
CA VAL A 259 -11.42 5.63 -6.65
C VAL A 259 -12.67 6.46 -6.83
N THR A 260 -13.31 6.35 -7.99
CA THR A 260 -14.56 7.06 -8.30
C THR A 260 -15.76 6.25 -7.84
N GLU A 261 -16.94 6.87 -7.79
CA GLU A 261 -18.18 6.25 -7.32
C GLU A 261 -18.58 4.97 -8.07
N ASP A 262 -18.20 4.85 -9.34
CA ASP A 262 -18.39 3.67 -10.18
C ASP A 262 -17.30 2.59 -10.00
N GLY A 263 -16.35 2.79 -9.08
CA GLY A 263 -15.28 1.83 -8.77
C GLY A 263 -14.01 1.98 -9.61
N GLU A 264 -13.99 2.89 -10.59
CA GLU A 264 -12.81 3.11 -11.44
C GLU A 264 -11.63 3.66 -10.63
N ASN A 265 -10.44 3.14 -10.91
CA ASN A 265 -9.23 3.41 -10.14
C ASN A 265 -8.23 4.22 -10.99
N TYR A 266 -7.73 5.32 -10.42
CA TYR A 266 -6.76 6.19 -11.08
C TYR A 266 -5.57 6.41 -10.16
N ILE A 267 -4.40 5.97 -10.63
CA ILE A 267 -3.14 6.21 -9.94
C ILE A 267 -2.61 7.58 -10.34
N GLY A 268 -2.40 8.45 -9.36
CA GLY A 268 -1.88 9.79 -9.60
C GLY A 268 -0.36 9.84 -9.51
N ASN A 269 0.19 10.98 -9.91
CA ASN A 269 1.61 11.30 -9.81
C ASN A 269 1.81 12.49 -8.87
N VAL A 270 3.04 12.72 -8.43
CA VAL A 270 3.40 13.92 -7.67
C VAL A 270 4.23 14.85 -8.54
N VAL A 271 3.78 16.10 -8.63
CA VAL A 271 4.55 17.22 -9.18
C VAL A 271 4.72 18.29 -8.12
N ALA A 272 5.69 19.18 -8.27
CA ALA A 272 6.02 20.17 -7.26
C ALA A 272 6.33 21.54 -7.84
N ASP A 273 6.10 22.57 -7.02
CA ASP A 273 6.64 23.90 -7.23
C ASP A 273 8.18 23.83 -7.27
N ASP A 274 8.81 24.71 -8.03
CA ASP A 274 10.24 24.99 -7.85
C ASP A 274 10.52 25.88 -6.61
N GLU A 275 11.79 26.21 -6.39
CA GLU A 275 12.28 27.12 -5.35
C GLU A 275 11.50 28.44 -5.26
N ASN A 276 11.19 29.02 -6.42
CA ASN A 276 10.63 30.36 -6.56
C ASN A 276 9.12 30.36 -6.84
N LYS A 277 8.51 29.17 -6.88
CA LYS A 277 7.15 28.92 -7.37
C LYS A 277 6.93 29.49 -8.77
N ALA A 278 7.97 29.46 -9.60
CA ALA A 278 7.93 29.95 -10.98
C ALA A 278 7.57 28.84 -11.98
N ASN A 279 7.77 27.59 -11.59
CA ASN A 279 7.47 26.41 -12.38
C ASN A 279 6.81 25.33 -11.53
N ILE A 280 6.01 24.47 -12.19
CA ILE A 280 5.57 23.19 -11.65
C ILE A 280 6.21 22.07 -12.49
N THR A 281 6.90 21.13 -11.86
CA THR A 281 7.58 20.03 -12.56
C THR A 281 7.63 18.75 -11.73
N SER A 282 7.94 17.63 -12.38
CA SER A 282 8.06 16.29 -11.76
C SER A 282 9.48 15.97 -11.27
N TYR A 283 10.45 16.86 -11.51
CA TYR A 283 11.87 16.62 -11.25
C TYR A 283 12.41 17.42 -10.06
N GLU A 284 11.54 18.03 -9.27
CA GLU A 284 11.99 18.79 -8.10
C GLU A 284 12.41 17.86 -6.96
N ASP A 285 13.44 18.29 -6.25
CA ASP A 285 13.85 17.71 -5.00
C ASP A 285 13.50 18.63 -3.82
N ILE A 286 13.44 18.04 -2.64
CA ILE A 286 13.23 18.76 -1.39
C ILE A 286 14.44 18.49 -0.49
N GLY A 287 15.25 19.53 -0.29
CA GLY A 287 16.40 19.47 0.62
C GLY A 287 16.00 19.11 2.07
N LYS A 288 16.94 18.54 2.82
CA LYS A 288 16.76 18.22 4.24
C LYS A 288 16.19 19.39 5.04
N GLY A 289 15.09 19.16 5.77
CA GLY A 289 14.42 20.15 6.60
C GLY A 289 13.70 21.27 5.83
N LYS A 290 13.77 21.26 4.49
CA LYS A 290 13.09 22.23 3.63
C LYS A 290 11.64 21.85 3.41
N ASN A 291 10.87 22.81 2.92
CA ASN A 291 9.46 22.66 2.62
C ASN A 291 9.23 22.93 1.13
N ARG A 292 8.29 22.21 0.52
CA ARG A 292 7.82 22.49 -0.84
C ARG A 292 6.31 22.33 -0.96
N GLY A 293 5.70 23.13 -1.84
CA GLY A 293 4.34 22.90 -2.31
C GLY A 293 4.35 21.82 -3.38
N THR A 294 3.61 20.75 -3.17
CA THR A 294 3.47 19.64 -4.11
C THR A 294 2.01 19.41 -4.45
N TYR A 295 1.78 18.66 -5.52
CA TYR A 295 0.46 18.38 -6.07
C TYR A 295 0.40 16.88 -6.39
N GLY A 296 -0.43 16.15 -5.65
CA GLY A 296 -0.90 14.85 -6.10
C GLY A 296 -1.92 15.05 -7.22
N VAL A 297 -1.63 14.56 -8.41
CA VAL A 297 -2.41 14.81 -9.63
C VAL A 297 -2.83 13.48 -10.27
N ALA A 298 -4.12 13.33 -10.53
CA ALA A 298 -4.66 12.24 -11.33
C ALA A 298 -5.46 12.81 -12.50
N SER A 299 -5.20 12.35 -13.71
CA SER A 299 -6.06 12.61 -14.88
C SER A 299 -7.23 11.66 -14.83
N ILE A 300 -8.45 12.20 -14.76
CA ILE A 300 -9.68 11.40 -14.74
C ILE A 300 -10.66 11.88 -15.81
N PRO A 301 -11.54 11.01 -16.32
CA PRO A 301 -12.60 11.41 -17.26
C PRO A 301 -13.48 12.52 -16.68
N LYS A 302 -13.90 13.47 -17.52
CA LYS A 302 -14.78 14.57 -17.10
C LYS A 302 -16.07 14.11 -16.44
N ALA A 303 -16.62 12.99 -16.90
CA ALA A 303 -17.86 12.40 -16.38
C ALA A 303 -17.73 11.99 -14.91
N ALA A 304 -16.55 11.51 -14.49
CA ALA A 304 -16.29 11.13 -13.11
C ALA A 304 -16.12 12.34 -12.17
N GLY A 305 -15.69 13.50 -12.70
CA GLY A 305 -15.42 14.70 -11.90
C GLY A 305 -16.64 15.48 -11.38
N ASP A 306 -17.85 14.96 -11.60
CA ASP A 306 -19.09 15.51 -11.07
C ASP A 306 -19.73 14.66 -9.97
N GLY A 307 -19.15 13.49 -9.66
CA GLY A 307 -19.61 12.55 -8.62
C GLY A 307 -18.74 12.55 -7.36
N LYS A 308 -18.98 11.58 -6.48
CA LYS A 308 -18.15 11.33 -5.29
C LYS A 308 -16.86 10.62 -5.68
N CYS A 309 -15.78 10.91 -4.97
CA CYS A 309 -14.51 10.21 -5.15
C CYS A 309 -13.80 10.00 -3.82
N SER A 310 -13.26 8.80 -3.62
CA SER A 310 -12.35 8.47 -2.53
C SER A 310 -10.91 8.75 -2.95
N LEU A 311 -10.21 9.64 -2.24
CA LEU A 311 -8.77 9.86 -2.41
C LEU A 311 -8.01 9.14 -1.31
N TYR A 312 -7.14 8.22 -1.71
CA TYR A 312 -6.19 7.56 -0.83
C TYR A 312 -4.81 8.19 -1.01
N LEU A 313 -4.27 8.79 0.05
CA LEU A 313 -2.89 9.23 0.14
C LEU A 313 -2.07 8.12 0.81
N TYR A 314 -1.03 7.62 0.15
CA TYR A 314 -0.08 6.68 0.74
C TYR A 314 1.12 7.44 1.31
N ALA A 315 1.50 7.20 2.56
CA ALA A 315 2.74 7.72 3.13
C ALA A 315 3.27 6.81 4.24
N GLY A 316 4.55 6.43 4.16
CA GLY A 316 5.22 5.67 5.23
C GLY A 316 4.57 4.33 5.56
N GLY A 317 4.12 3.59 4.54
CA GLY A 317 3.45 2.29 4.73
C GLY A 317 2.00 2.36 5.19
N ASN A 318 1.39 3.56 5.21
CA ASN A 318 0.00 3.75 5.62
C ASN A 318 -0.80 4.45 4.53
N TYR A 319 -2.09 4.11 4.42
CA TYR A 319 -3.05 4.79 3.57
C TYR A 319 -3.94 5.73 4.40
N TYR A 320 -4.25 6.89 3.84
CA TYR A 320 -5.11 7.91 4.44
C TYR A 320 -6.22 8.28 3.45
N LEU A 321 -7.48 8.15 3.87
CA LEU A 321 -8.64 8.37 3.03
C LEU A 321 -9.25 9.76 3.24
N TYR A 322 -9.43 10.50 2.17
CA TYR A 322 -10.30 11.67 2.10
C TYR A 322 -11.46 11.41 1.13
N GLU A 323 -12.68 11.53 1.61
CA GLU A 323 -13.87 11.47 0.77
C GLU A 323 -14.18 12.85 0.19
N TYR A 324 -14.15 12.94 -1.14
CA TYR A 324 -14.57 14.13 -1.86
C TYR A 324 -16.05 14.04 -2.21
N GLU A 325 -16.81 15.00 -1.70
CA GLU A 325 -18.20 15.25 -2.10
C GLU A 325 -18.32 16.71 -2.57
N LYS A 326 -19.06 16.92 -3.66
CA LYS A 326 -19.26 18.23 -4.28
C LYS A 326 -20.52 18.92 -3.77
#